data_AF-A0A1I5GPY6-F1
#
_entry.id   AF-A0A1I5GPY6-F1
#
_cell.length_a   1.000
_cell.length_b   1.000
_cell.length_c   1.000
_cell.angle_alpha   90.00
_cell.angle_beta   90.00
_cell.angle_gamma   90.00
#
_symmetry.space_group_name_H-M   'P 1'
#
loop_
_entity.id
_entity.type
_entity.pdbx_description
1 polymer ?
#
loop_
_entity_poly.entity_id
_entity_poly.type
_entity_poly.pdbx_seq_one_letter_code
_entity_poly.pdbx_strand_id
1 'polypeptide(L)'
;MPNVIGITRNADRKKRIEEILRNYDIGYVSTLNADDLYNRFRDEFNITSKDCKQNSWYKWSHAIVDSAVFLSEFNTYEDFDNFVNLFDYNVHTRMALPLLIAEKVSGIGFALACDMLKELGYVSYPKPDVHLMDVFAELGLCKHEPLDTFEAVVKMAEVCGETPYKVDKVFWLICSGRYYKDDMENNKVRPLKKEFIEEAKGLL
;
A
#
# COMPACT_ATOMS: atom_id res chain seq x y z
N MET A 1 2.05 2.64 -8.09
CA MET A 1 3.05 2.58 -9.19
C MET A 1 2.71 1.61 -10.32
N PRO A 2 2.24 0.36 -10.08
CA PRO A 2 1.99 -0.61 -11.16
C PRO A 2 1.00 -0.13 -12.25
N ASN A 3 -0.02 0.63 -11.84
CA ASN A 3 -1.00 1.22 -12.76
C ASN A 3 -0.40 2.33 -13.64
N VAL A 4 0.65 3.01 -13.19
CA VAL A 4 1.28 4.13 -13.91
C VAL A 4 2.23 3.61 -14.99
N ILE A 5 2.94 2.51 -14.70
CA ILE A 5 3.75 1.80 -15.69
C ILE A 5 2.93 0.84 -16.57
N GLY A 6 1.62 0.74 -16.31
CA GLY A 6 0.66 0.06 -17.18
C GLY A 6 0.67 -1.46 -17.11
N ILE A 7 1.23 -2.06 -16.05
CA ILE A 7 1.27 -3.54 -15.87
C ILE A 7 -0.14 -4.14 -15.93
N THR A 8 -1.11 -3.49 -15.29
CA THR A 8 -2.48 -4.00 -15.16
C THR A 8 -3.34 -3.82 -16.42
N ARG A 9 -2.88 -3.03 -17.39
CA ARG A 9 -3.64 -2.67 -18.60
C ARG A 9 -3.09 -3.30 -19.87
N ASN A 10 -1.91 -3.90 -19.81
CA ASN A 10 -1.24 -4.48 -20.96
C ASN A 10 -0.64 -5.84 -20.58
N ALA A 11 -1.31 -6.91 -21.02
CA ALA A 11 -0.93 -8.29 -20.71
C ALA A 11 0.45 -8.65 -21.27
N ASP A 12 0.79 -8.18 -22.47
CA ASP A 12 2.10 -8.46 -23.09
C ASP A 12 3.23 -7.78 -22.31
N ARG A 13 3.03 -6.53 -21.88
CA ARG A 13 3.98 -5.82 -21.01
C ARG A 13 4.15 -6.55 -19.68
N LYS A 14 3.05 -7.00 -19.06
CA LYS A 14 3.11 -7.78 -17.82
C LYS A 14 3.94 -9.04 -18.01
N LYS A 15 3.64 -9.83 -19.04
CA LYS A 15 4.38 -11.05 -19.37
C LYS A 15 5.87 -10.77 -19.59
N ARG A 16 6.20 -9.69 -20.30
CA ARG A 16 7.59 -9.32 -20.56
C ARG A 16 8.33 -8.90 -19.29
N ILE A 17 7.66 -8.19 -18.40
CA ILE A 17 8.20 -7.87 -17.07
C ILE A 17 8.44 -9.16 -16.27
N GLU A 18 7.49 -10.08 -16.27
CA GLU A 18 7.63 -11.38 -15.62
C GLU A 18 8.85 -12.14 -16.18
N GLU A 19 9.03 -12.17 -17.49
CA GLU A 19 10.23 -12.76 -18.13
C GLU A 19 11.53 -12.09 -17.67
N ILE A 20 11.57 -10.75 -17.65
CA ILE A 20 12.73 -9.97 -17.21
C ILE A 20 13.09 -10.27 -15.76
N LEU A 21 12.08 -10.39 -14.89
CA LEU A 21 12.23 -10.62 -13.45
C LEU A 21 12.16 -12.10 -13.06
N ARG A 22 12.18 -13.02 -14.02
CA ARG A 22 12.05 -14.47 -13.81
C ARG A 22 10.84 -14.85 -12.93
N ASN A 23 9.67 -14.35 -13.30
CA ASN A 23 8.42 -14.48 -12.53
C ASN A 23 8.54 -13.94 -11.10
N TYR A 24 9.26 -12.82 -10.92
CA TYR A 24 9.50 -12.19 -9.62
C TYR A 24 10.26 -13.10 -8.64
N ASP A 25 11.19 -13.91 -9.15
CA ASP A 25 12.06 -14.75 -8.31
C ASP A 25 12.90 -13.87 -7.38
N ILE A 26 12.64 -13.97 -6.07
CA ILE A 26 13.22 -13.07 -5.06
C ILE A 26 14.74 -13.18 -5.06
N GLY A 27 15.29 -14.40 -5.14
CA GLY A 27 16.73 -14.62 -5.13
C GLY A 27 17.45 -14.05 -6.35
N TYR A 28 16.81 -14.05 -7.51
CA TYR A 28 17.33 -13.38 -8.71
C TYR A 28 17.18 -11.87 -8.60
N VAL A 29 16.00 -11.36 -8.27
CA VAL A 29 15.69 -9.93 -8.29
C VAL A 29 16.51 -9.17 -7.25
N SER A 30 16.75 -9.76 -6.08
CA SER A 30 17.58 -9.14 -5.02
C SER A 30 19.05 -8.95 -5.41
N THR A 31 19.53 -9.66 -6.43
CA THR A 31 20.92 -9.54 -6.93
C THR A 31 21.08 -8.50 -8.05
N LEU A 32 19.98 -7.93 -8.52
CA LEU A 32 20.01 -6.97 -9.62
C LEU A 32 20.48 -5.59 -9.15
N ASN A 33 21.17 -4.88 -10.03
CA ASN A 33 21.34 -3.44 -9.87
C ASN A 33 20.08 -2.72 -10.38
N ALA A 34 19.49 -1.87 -9.53
CA ALA A 34 18.23 -1.18 -9.85
C ALA A 34 18.33 -0.19 -11.02
N ASP A 35 19.49 0.47 -11.22
CA ASP A 35 19.70 1.39 -12.33
C ASP A 35 19.87 0.63 -13.66
N ASP A 36 20.57 -0.52 -13.64
CA ASP A 36 20.67 -1.39 -14.81
C ASP A 36 19.31 -1.99 -15.18
N LEU A 37 18.52 -2.39 -14.18
CA LEU A 37 17.15 -2.85 -14.38
C LEU A 37 16.27 -1.75 -14.97
N TYR A 38 16.40 -0.52 -14.48
CA TYR A 38 15.71 0.64 -15.04
C TYR A 38 16.06 0.86 -16.51
N ASN A 39 17.35 0.85 -16.86
CA ASN A 39 17.81 1.01 -18.24
C ASN A 39 17.28 -0.13 -19.14
N ARG A 40 17.32 -1.37 -18.65
CA ARG A 40 16.73 -2.52 -19.38
C ARG A 40 15.25 -2.32 -19.67
N PHE A 41 14.47 -1.80 -18.72
CA PHE A 41 13.06 -1.49 -18.96
C PHE A 41 12.86 -0.33 -19.93
N ARG A 42 13.74 0.68 -19.92
CA ARG A 42 13.69 1.78 -20.90
C ARG A 42 13.82 1.27 -22.32
N ASP A 43 14.80 0.41 -22.55
CA ASP A 43 15.06 -0.16 -23.86
C ASP A 43 13.93 -1.09 -24.29
N GLU A 44 13.53 -2.02 -23.42
CA GLU A 44 12.47 -3.00 -23.72
C GLU A 44 11.12 -2.36 -24.04
N PHE A 45 10.76 -1.29 -23.33
CA PHE A 45 9.45 -0.65 -23.46
C PHE A 45 9.47 0.69 -24.20
N ASN A 46 10.58 1.02 -24.85
CA ASN A 46 10.78 2.29 -25.58
C ASN A 46 10.34 3.52 -24.76
N ILE A 47 10.80 3.60 -23.52
CA ILE A 47 10.36 4.63 -22.58
C ILE A 47 11.04 5.96 -22.92
N THR A 48 10.27 6.95 -23.39
CA THR A 48 10.80 8.27 -23.82
C THR A 48 10.70 9.36 -22.75
N SER A 49 10.03 9.09 -21.64
CA SER A 49 9.91 10.04 -20.53
C SER A 49 11.28 10.42 -19.96
N LYS A 50 11.39 11.68 -19.49
CA LYS A 50 12.61 12.27 -18.94
C LYS A 50 13.22 11.41 -17.84
N ASP A 51 14.54 11.28 -17.87
CA ASP A 51 15.31 10.64 -16.82
C ASP A 51 15.43 11.54 -15.60
N CYS A 52 14.85 11.07 -14.50
CA CYS A 52 14.98 11.66 -13.18
C CYS A 52 14.48 10.68 -12.12
N LYS A 53 14.81 10.95 -10.84
CA LYS A 53 14.31 10.17 -9.70
C LYS A 53 12.77 10.15 -9.60
N GLN A 54 12.09 11.06 -10.30
CA GLN A 54 10.62 11.13 -10.33
C GLN A 54 9.99 10.31 -11.45
N ASN A 55 10.80 9.73 -12.33
CA ASN A 55 10.34 8.80 -13.34
C ASN A 55 9.69 7.57 -12.67
N SER A 56 8.51 7.18 -13.13
CA SER A 56 7.76 6.06 -12.53
C SER A 56 8.45 4.71 -12.73
N TRP A 57 9.17 4.53 -13.83
CA TRP A 57 9.96 3.33 -14.09
C TRP A 57 11.24 3.31 -13.25
N TYR A 58 11.87 4.46 -13.03
CA TYR A 58 13.00 4.57 -12.10
C TYR A 58 12.56 4.16 -10.69
N LYS A 59 11.50 4.79 -10.17
CA LYS A 59 10.94 4.48 -8.84
C LYS A 59 10.56 3.02 -8.72
N TRP A 60 9.91 2.46 -9.75
CA TRP A 60 9.48 1.07 -9.69
C TRP A 60 10.64 0.08 -9.76
N SER A 61 11.69 0.37 -10.53
CA SER A 61 12.90 -0.49 -10.62
C SER A 61 13.65 -0.54 -9.29
N HIS A 62 13.79 0.60 -8.62
CA HIS A 62 14.35 0.65 -7.25
C HIS A 62 13.44 -0.04 -6.25
N ALA A 63 12.14 0.25 -6.26
CA ALA A 63 11.18 -0.37 -5.34
C ALA A 63 11.15 -1.90 -5.44
N ILE A 64 11.18 -2.47 -6.65
CA ILE A 64 11.09 -3.93 -6.83
C ILE A 64 12.37 -4.65 -6.40
N VAL A 65 13.54 -4.05 -6.64
CA VAL A 65 14.83 -4.59 -6.17
C VAL A 65 14.92 -4.49 -4.65
N ASP A 66 14.64 -3.32 -4.06
CA ASP A 66 14.66 -3.15 -2.60
C ASP A 66 13.66 -4.08 -1.90
N SER A 67 12.47 -4.27 -2.49
CA SER A 67 11.49 -5.22 -1.97
C SER A 67 12.03 -6.65 -1.99
N ALA A 68 12.71 -7.06 -3.07
CA ALA A 68 13.30 -8.39 -3.16
C ALA A 68 14.46 -8.55 -2.17
N VAL A 69 15.29 -7.52 -1.98
CA VAL A 69 16.35 -7.51 -0.95
C VAL A 69 15.74 -7.68 0.44
N PHE A 70 14.73 -6.89 0.79
CA PHE A 70 14.03 -7.00 2.08
C PHE A 70 13.43 -8.38 2.28
N LEU A 71 12.72 -8.92 1.29
CA LEU A 71 12.09 -10.24 1.38
C LEU A 71 13.10 -11.39 1.40
N SER A 72 14.30 -11.20 0.84
CA SER A 72 15.36 -12.20 0.87
C SER A 72 15.98 -12.41 2.25
N GLU A 73 15.67 -11.55 3.23
CA GLU A 73 16.06 -11.75 4.64
C GLU A 73 15.28 -12.90 5.30
N PHE A 74 14.18 -13.37 4.69
CA PHE A 74 13.33 -14.44 5.21
C PHE A 74 13.47 -15.71 4.35
N ASN A 75 13.76 -16.86 4.97
CA ASN A 75 13.93 -18.12 4.23
C ASN A 75 12.58 -18.75 3.86
N THR A 76 11.56 -18.50 4.68
CA THR A 76 10.23 -19.10 4.56
C THR A 76 9.13 -18.06 4.78
N TYR A 77 7.91 -18.42 4.38
CA TYR A 77 6.74 -17.62 4.73
C TYR A 77 6.57 -17.53 6.25
N GLU A 78 6.81 -18.62 6.98
CA GLU A 78 6.70 -18.68 8.44
C GLU A 78 7.71 -17.73 9.12
N ASP A 79 8.93 -17.58 8.59
CA ASP A 79 9.90 -16.62 9.11
C ASP A 79 9.38 -15.18 9.00
N PHE A 80 8.79 -14.84 7.84
CA PHE A 80 8.20 -13.53 7.60
C PHE A 80 6.96 -13.29 8.47
N ASP A 81 6.07 -14.27 8.58
CA ASP A 81 4.85 -14.18 9.38
C ASP A 81 5.19 -13.98 10.87
N ASN A 82 6.13 -14.77 11.39
CA ASN A 82 6.64 -14.61 12.76
C ASN A 82 7.25 -13.22 12.96
N PHE A 83 8.03 -12.73 11.99
CA PHE A 83 8.60 -11.39 12.04
C PHE A 83 7.52 -10.31 12.12
N VAL A 84 6.46 -10.38 11.30
CA VAL A 84 5.34 -9.44 11.35
C VAL A 84 4.63 -9.51 12.71
N ASN A 85 4.39 -10.71 13.23
CA ASN A 85 3.71 -10.92 14.51
C ASN A 85 4.47 -10.33 15.72
N LEU A 86 5.80 -10.19 15.65
CA LEU A 86 6.58 -9.49 16.69
C LEU A 86 6.18 -8.01 16.85
N PHE A 87 5.59 -7.40 15.84
CA PHE A 87 5.16 -6.01 15.87
C PHE A 87 3.69 -5.83 16.30
N ASP A 88 2.87 -6.88 16.40
CA ASP A 88 1.42 -6.74 16.63
C ASP A 88 1.02 -6.52 18.11
N TYR A 89 1.99 -6.35 19.01
CA TYR A 89 1.73 -6.24 20.45
C TYR A 89 0.91 -5.00 20.86
N ASN A 90 1.23 -3.81 20.34
CA ASN A 90 0.48 -2.59 20.59
C ASN A 90 0.56 -1.63 19.39
N VAL A 91 -0.18 -0.51 19.45
CA VAL A 91 -0.26 0.45 18.34
C VAL A 91 1.12 0.99 17.90
N HIS A 92 2.03 1.27 18.85
CA HIS A 92 3.34 1.82 18.54
C HIS A 92 4.27 0.77 17.91
N THR A 93 4.24 -0.48 18.40
CA THR A 93 5.00 -1.56 17.76
C THR A 93 4.44 -1.85 16.38
N ARG A 94 3.11 -1.84 16.18
CA ARG A 94 2.52 -2.01 14.86
C ARG A 94 2.99 -0.93 13.90
N MET A 95 2.99 0.34 14.29
CA MET A 95 3.49 1.44 13.47
C MET A 95 4.97 1.30 13.07
N ALA A 96 5.79 0.68 13.91
CA ALA A 96 7.21 0.55 13.64
C ALA A 96 7.50 -0.31 12.39
N LEU A 97 6.69 -1.33 12.11
CA LEU A 97 6.92 -2.21 10.95
C LEU A 97 6.73 -1.48 9.59
N PRO A 98 5.61 -0.77 9.32
CA PRO A 98 5.48 0.01 8.09
C PRO A 98 6.53 1.13 7.97
N LEU A 99 6.98 1.71 9.09
CA LEU A 99 8.08 2.68 9.08
C LEU A 99 9.41 2.02 8.68
N LEU A 100 9.72 0.83 9.21
CA LEU A 100 10.89 0.05 8.83
C LEU A 100 10.86 -0.31 7.34
N ILE A 101 9.71 -0.79 6.84
CA ILE A 101 9.54 -1.10 5.41
C ILE A 101 9.74 0.17 4.56
N ALA A 102 9.18 1.30 4.98
CA ALA A 102 9.31 2.55 4.24
C ALA A 102 10.74 3.10 4.19
N GLU A 103 11.54 2.83 5.22
CA GLU A 103 12.98 3.12 5.24
C GLU A 103 13.77 2.17 4.33
N LYS A 104 13.36 0.90 4.27
CA LYS A 104 14.07 -0.14 3.53
C LYS A 104 13.73 -0.19 2.04
N VAL A 105 12.55 0.26 1.64
CA VAL A 105 12.04 0.09 0.26
C VAL A 105 11.78 1.43 -0.40
N SER A 106 12.61 1.78 -1.38
CA SER A 106 12.52 3.04 -2.10
C SER A 106 11.15 3.25 -2.73
N GLY A 107 10.58 4.45 -2.54
CA GLY A 107 9.30 4.83 -3.13
C GLY A 107 8.06 4.22 -2.46
N ILE A 108 8.22 3.44 -1.39
CA ILE A 108 7.15 2.95 -0.53
C ILE A 108 7.13 3.80 0.73
N GLY A 109 6.18 4.73 0.83
CA GLY A 109 5.95 5.48 2.08
C GLY A 109 5.12 4.69 3.09
N PHE A 110 5.03 5.20 4.33
CA PHE A 110 4.29 4.59 5.44
C PHE A 110 2.91 4.04 5.04
N ALA A 111 2.06 4.86 4.40
CA ALA A 111 0.72 4.44 3.99
C ALA A 111 0.73 3.30 2.96
N LEU A 112 1.72 3.25 2.05
CA LEU A 112 1.86 2.15 1.08
C LEU A 112 2.40 0.88 1.74
N ALA A 113 3.30 1.01 2.72
CA ALA A 113 3.77 -0.12 3.51
C ALA A 113 2.61 -0.73 4.34
N CYS A 114 1.75 0.10 4.94
CA CYS A 114 0.53 -0.39 5.58
C CYS A 114 -0.39 -1.10 4.59
N ASP A 115 -0.59 -0.53 3.39
CA ASP A 115 -1.41 -1.16 2.34
C ASP A 115 -0.85 -2.52 1.92
N MET A 116 0.48 -2.66 1.81
CA MET A 116 1.14 -3.93 1.53
C MET A 116 0.79 -4.99 2.59
N LEU A 117 1.03 -4.70 3.88
CA LEU A 117 0.74 -5.63 4.96
C LEU A 117 -0.74 -6.02 5.00
N LYS A 118 -1.59 -5.01 4.84
CA LYS A 118 -3.05 -5.19 4.77
C LYS A 118 -3.48 -6.12 3.64
N GLU A 119 -2.97 -5.91 2.43
CA GLU A 119 -3.33 -6.72 1.26
C GLU A 119 -2.67 -8.11 1.27
N LEU A 120 -1.63 -8.32 2.09
CA LEU A 120 -1.09 -9.64 2.43
C LEU A 120 -1.94 -10.41 3.46
N GLY A 121 -2.93 -9.76 4.08
CA GLY A 121 -3.85 -10.38 5.03
C GLY A 121 -3.62 -10.01 6.50
N TYR A 122 -2.66 -9.13 6.82
CA TYR A 122 -2.44 -8.68 8.19
C TYR A 122 -3.47 -7.62 8.58
N VAL A 123 -4.58 -8.08 9.18
CA VAL A 123 -5.77 -7.25 9.46
C VAL A 123 -5.58 -6.18 10.55
N SER A 124 -4.48 -6.25 11.29
CA SER A 124 -4.09 -5.27 12.31
C SER A 124 -3.58 -3.95 11.72
N TYR A 125 -3.40 -3.87 10.40
CA TYR A 125 -2.87 -2.70 9.69
C TYR A 125 -3.95 -1.99 8.85
N PRO A 126 -4.38 -0.78 9.24
CA PRO A 126 -5.16 0.10 8.38
C PRO A 126 -4.25 0.84 7.39
N LYS A 127 -4.79 1.26 6.24
CA LYS A 127 -4.08 2.18 5.33
C LYS A 127 -4.48 3.63 5.62
N PRO A 128 -3.64 4.47 6.23
CA PRO A 128 -3.96 5.89 6.46
C PRO A 128 -3.82 6.68 5.14
N ASP A 129 -4.75 6.47 4.21
CA ASP A 129 -4.83 7.20 2.96
C ASP A 129 -5.62 8.52 3.10
N VAL A 130 -5.72 9.27 2.01
CA VAL A 130 -6.41 10.56 1.99
C VAL A 130 -7.87 10.47 2.44
N HIS A 131 -8.55 9.34 2.21
CA HIS A 131 -9.94 9.19 2.64
C HIS A 131 -10.04 9.08 4.16
N LEU A 132 -9.21 8.24 4.77
CA LEU A 132 -9.18 8.10 6.23
C LEU A 132 -8.68 9.38 6.90
N MET A 133 -7.60 9.99 6.38
CA MET A 133 -7.06 11.23 6.95
C MET A 133 -8.09 12.37 6.91
N ASP A 134 -8.79 12.55 5.78
CA ASP A 134 -9.86 13.55 5.66
C ASP A 134 -10.94 13.33 6.71
N VAL A 135 -11.51 12.12 6.77
CA VAL A 135 -12.64 11.82 7.66
C VAL A 135 -12.25 11.96 9.12
N PHE A 136 -11.13 11.37 9.54
CA PHE A 136 -10.74 11.38 10.95
C PHE A 136 -10.31 12.76 11.42
N ALA A 137 -9.63 13.55 10.58
CA ALA A 137 -9.28 14.92 10.91
C ALA A 137 -10.53 15.82 10.98
N GLU A 138 -11.46 15.69 10.02
CA GLU A 138 -12.69 16.49 10.03
C GLU A 138 -13.62 16.17 11.20
N LEU A 139 -13.62 14.92 11.69
CA LEU A 139 -14.36 14.53 12.90
C LEU A 139 -13.62 14.89 14.20
N GLY A 140 -12.45 15.54 14.12
CA GLY A 140 -11.67 15.93 15.30
C GLY A 140 -11.03 14.76 16.04
N LEU A 141 -10.89 13.59 15.41
CA LEU A 141 -10.36 12.38 16.02
C LEU A 141 -8.82 12.34 16.03
N CYS A 142 -8.19 13.01 15.07
CA CYS A 142 -6.74 13.09 14.94
C CYS A 142 -6.29 14.31 14.12
N LYS A 143 -4.98 14.51 13.98
CA LYS A 143 -4.43 15.46 13.01
C LYS A 143 -4.49 14.85 11.61
N HIS A 144 -4.50 15.71 10.58
CA HIS A 144 -4.42 15.28 9.19
C HIS A 144 -2.99 14.84 8.84
N GLU A 145 -2.54 13.75 9.45
CA GLU A 145 -1.22 13.16 9.28
C GLU A 145 -1.32 11.62 9.28
N PRO A 146 -0.50 10.88 8.51
CA PRO A 146 -0.64 9.44 8.38
C PRO A 146 -0.48 8.65 9.69
N LEU A 147 0.46 9.07 10.56
CA LEU A 147 0.71 8.39 11.83
C LEU A 147 -0.43 8.60 12.82
N ASP A 148 -0.86 9.86 13.00
CA ASP A 148 -2.00 10.21 13.84
C ASP A 148 -3.28 9.48 13.38
N THR A 149 -3.49 9.38 12.07
CA THR A 149 -4.64 8.67 11.48
C THR A 149 -4.55 7.16 11.73
N PHE A 150 -3.37 6.56 11.62
CA PHE A 150 -3.16 5.15 11.94
C PHE A 150 -3.57 4.84 13.39
N GLU A 151 -3.07 5.64 14.34
CA GLU A 151 -3.39 5.47 15.77
C GLU A 151 -4.89 5.61 16.03
N ALA A 152 -5.52 6.61 15.42
CA ALA A 152 -6.95 6.86 15.60
C ALA A 152 -7.81 5.74 15.00
N VAL A 153 -7.44 5.18 13.85
CA VAL A 153 -8.16 4.04 13.26
C VAL A 153 -8.01 2.79 14.13
N VAL A 154 -6.81 2.53 14.67
CA VAL A 154 -6.59 1.43 15.62
C VAL A 154 -7.47 1.58 16.86
N LYS A 155 -7.49 2.78 17.46
CA LYS A 155 -8.33 3.06 18.62
C LYS A 155 -9.82 2.93 18.32
N MET A 156 -10.27 3.41 17.15
CA MET A 156 -11.65 3.23 16.70
C MET A 156 -12.00 1.74 16.59
N ALA A 157 -11.10 0.94 16.01
CA ALA A 157 -11.30 -0.49 15.87
C ALA A 157 -11.46 -1.19 17.24
N GLU A 158 -10.62 -0.82 18.21
CA GLU A 158 -10.73 -1.31 19.60
C GLU A 158 -12.09 -0.95 20.23
N VAL A 159 -12.56 0.29 20.07
CA VAL A 159 -13.87 0.74 20.59
C VAL A 159 -15.03 -0.01 19.92
N CYS A 160 -14.92 -0.27 18.61
CA CYS A 160 -15.94 -1.00 17.86
C CYS A 160 -15.89 -2.52 18.05
N GLY A 161 -14.85 -3.07 18.69
CA GLY A 161 -14.63 -4.51 18.77
C GLY A 161 -14.34 -5.16 17.41
N GLU A 162 -13.68 -4.42 16.51
CA GLU A 162 -13.40 -4.82 15.13
C GLU A 162 -11.90 -4.71 14.81
N THR A 163 -11.50 -5.22 13.64
CA THR A 163 -10.10 -5.08 13.16
C THR A 163 -9.87 -3.71 12.52
N PRO A 164 -8.67 -3.12 12.61
CA PRO A 164 -8.31 -1.90 11.88
C PRO A 164 -8.55 -1.98 10.37
N TYR A 165 -8.32 -3.15 9.76
CA TYR A 165 -8.67 -3.44 8.37
C TYR A 165 -10.15 -3.17 8.05
N LYS A 166 -11.07 -3.68 8.87
CA LYS A 166 -12.51 -3.52 8.65
C LYS A 166 -12.92 -2.06 8.76
N VAL A 167 -12.39 -1.34 9.75
CA VAL A 167 -12.62 0.10 9.90
C VAL A 167 -12.16 0.84 8.65
N ASP A 168 -10.90 0.64 8.22
CA ASP A 168 -10.36 1.18 6.95
C ASP A 168 -11.30 0.88 5.77
N LYS A 169 -11.67 -0.39 5.55
CA LYS A 169 -12.50 -0.77 4.40
C LYS A 169 -13.90 -0.13 4.44
N VAL A 170 -14.54 0.00 5.58
CA VAL A 170 -15.85 0.66 5.70
C VAL A 170 -15.75 2.13 5.30
N PHE A 171 -14.82 2.87 5.90
CA PHE A 171 -14.63 4.28 5.56
C PHE A 171 -14.22 4.47 4.10
N TRP A 172 -13.35 3.59 3.58
CA TRP A 172 -12.94 3.62 2.18
C TRP A 172 -14.10 3.38 1.23
N LEU A 173 -15.02 2.46 1.54
CA LEU A 173 -16.23 2.21 0.72
C LEU A 173 -17.18 3.41 0.73
N ILE A 174 -17.44 4.00 1.90
CA ILE A 174 -18.25 5.22 2.03
C ILE A 174 -17.64 6.36 1.19
N CYS A 175 -16.32 6.53 1.31
CA CYS A 175 -15.61 7.65 0.69
C CYS A 175 -15.38 7.50 -0.81
N SER A 176 -15.21 6.28 -1.31
CA SER A 176 -14.91 6.02 -2.72
C SER A 176 -16.16 5.67 -3.54
N GLY A 177 -17.19 5.12 -2.89
CA GLY A 177 -18.35 4.52 -3.54
C GLY A 177 -17.98 3.32 -4.43
N ARG A 178 -16.79 2.74 -4.30
CA ARG A 178 -16.28 1.73 -5.24
C ARG A 178 -16.31 0.32 -4.65
N TYR A 179 -17.22 -0.51 -5.13
CA TYR A 179 -17.41 -1.90 -4.72
C TYR A 179 -16.64 -2.85 -5.65
N TYR A 180 -15.32 -2.72 -5.69
CA TYR A 180 -14.46 -3.40 -6.67
C TYR A 180 -14.47 -4.95 -6.62
N LYS A 181 -15.05 -5.55 -5.58
CA LYS A 181 -15.25 -7.01 -5.47
C LYS A 181 -16.62 -7.46 -6.00
N ASP A 182 -17.55 -6.54 -6.24
CA ASP A 182 -18.88 -6.85 -6.74
C ASP A 182 -18.84 -6.91 -8.27
N ASP A 183 -19.34 -8.01 -8.82
CA ASP A 183 -19.43 -8.26 -10.25
C ASP A 183 -20.68 -7.58 -10.86
N MET A 184 -20.83 -6.28 -10.56
CA MET A 184 -21.87 -5.45 -11.15
C MET A 184 -21.31 -4.64 -12.30
N GLU A 185 -22.10 -4.52 -13.37
CA GLU A 185 -21.79 -3.74 -14.59
C GLU A 185 -21.38 -2.29 -14.26
N ASN A 186 -21.86 -1.76 -13.13
CA ASN A 186 -21.39 -0.53 -12.49
C ASN A 186 -21.05 -0.77 -11.01
N ASN A 187 -19.81 -1.17 -10.72
CA ASN A 187 -19.29 -1.33 -9.36
C ASN A 187 -18.99 -0.01 -8.63
N LYS A 188 -19.63 1.09 -9.04
CA LYS A 188 -19.42 2.42 -8.52
C LYS A 188 -20.74 3.11 -8.25
N VAL A 189 -20.97 3.45 -6.99
CA VAL A 189 -22.06 4.31 -6.54
C VAL A 189 -21.55 5.71 -6.25
N ARG A 190 -22.49 6.63 -5.96
CA ARG A 190 -22.15 7.99 -5.52
C ARG A 190 -21.32 7.93 -4.23
N PRO A 191 -20.12 8.53 -4.19
CA PRO A 191 -19.35 8.69 -2.96
C PRO A 191 -20.13 9.52 -1.94
N LEU A 192 -20.10 9.13 -0.65
CA LEU A 192 -20.88 9.77 0.42
C LEU A 192 -19.99 10.44 1.48
N LYS A 193 -18.72 10.73 1.17
CA LYS A 193 -17.76 11.28 2.15
C LYS A 193 -18.31 12.52 2.86
N LYS A 194 -18.84 13.49 2.10
CA LYS A 194 -19.31 14.77 2.65
C LYS A 194 -20.54 14.58 3.53
N GLU A 195 -21.55 13.89 3.02
CA GLU A 195 -22.78 13.62 3.78
C GLU A 195 -22.48 12.84 5.07
N PHE A 196 -21.59 11.85 5.01
CA PHE A 196 -21.18 11.10 6.19
C PHE A 196 -20.51 12.00 7.24
N ILE A 197 -19.59 12.87 6.84
CA ILE A 197 -18.92 13.79 7.76
C ILE A 197 -19.92 14.77 8.38
N GLU A 198 -20.84 15.32 7.59
CA GLU A 198 -21.88 16.23 8.07
C GLU A 198 -22.81 15.55 9.08
N GLU A 199 -23.27 14.34 8.79
CA GLU A 199 -24.14 13.55 9.66
C GLU A 199 -23.42 13.17 10.97
N ALA A 200 -22.18 12.69 10.88
CA ALA A 200 -21.39 12.31 12.05
C ALA A 200 -21.05 13.52 12.94
N LYS A 201 -20.76 14.69 12.37
CA LYS A 201 -20.58 15.94 13.13
C LYS A 201 -21.86 16.35 13.86
N GLY A 202 -23.03 16.06 13.30
CA GLY A 202 -24.32 16.33 13.95
C GLY A 202 -24.60 15.46 15.18
N LEU A 203 -23.83 14.39 15.39
CA LEU A 203 -23.96 13.48 16.52
C LEU A 203 -22.94 13.74 17.66
N LEU A 204 -21.96 14.62 17.43
CA LEU A 204 -20.88 14.99 18.37
C LEU A 204 -21.19 16.31 19.09
#